data_AF-A0AAW0MQK2-F1
#
_entry.id   AF-A0AAW0MQK2-F1
#
_cell.length_a   1.000
_cell.length_b   1.000
_cell.length_c   1.000
_cell.angle_alpha   90.00
_cell.angle_beta   90.00
_cell.angle_gamma   90.00
#
_symmetry.space_group_name_H-M   'P 1'
#
loop_
_entity.id
_entity.type
_entity.pdbx_description
1 polymer ?
#
loop_
_entity_poly.entity_id
_entity_poly.type
_entity_poly.pdbx_seq_one_letter_code
_entity_poly.pdbx_strand_id
1 'polypeptide(L)'
;MHFNENTRRPQATKSKGELMYRVFYPKYRQGEGIARPIKEKATFQYVDDILELVFEEVFHDPASYVQEMQMIPIPPPLSTEHSRPDKETVVAGFVSRFNPAPV
;
A
#
# COMPACT_ATOMS: atom_id res chain seq x y z
N MET A 1 -22.04 -2.57 -1.72
CA MET A 1 -21.07 -1.69 -1.05
C MET A 1 -20.45 -2.46 0.11
N HIS A 2 -19.17 -2.80 0.04
CA HIS A 2 -18.45 -3.52 1.10
C HIS A 2 -18.14 -2.55 2.26
N PHE A 3 -18.36 -2.98 3.51
CA PHE A 3 -18.05 -2.18 4.70
C PHE A 3 -16.55 -2.24 4.98
N ASN A 4 -15.84 -1.12 4.75
CA ASN A 4 -14.44 -1.01 5.14
C ASN A 4 -14.33 -0.68 6.63
N GLU A 5 -14.02 -1.69 7.44
CA GLU A 5 -13.83 -1.60 8.90
C GLU A 5 -12.85 -0.50 9.32
N ASN A 6 -11.86 -0.19 8.47
CA ASN A 6 -10.84 0.82 8.77
C ASN A 6 -11.36 2.26 8.75
N THR A 7 -12.56 2.50 8.24
CA THR A 7 -13.15 3.85 8.20
C THR A 7 -13.51 4.39 9.59
N ARG A 8 -13.92 3.51 10.50
CA ARG A 8 -14.41 3.85 11.85
C ARG A 8 -13.46 3.50 12.99
N ARG A 9 -12.17 3.30 12.68
CA ARG A 9 -11.14 3.01 13.70
C ARG A 9 -11.14 4.01 14.85
N PRO A 10 -11.17 3.54 16.12
CA PRO A 10 -11.13 4.41 17.27
C PRO A 10 -9.75 5.06 17.42
N GLN A 11 -9.67 6.04 18.33
CA GLN A 11 -8.41 6.69 18.68
C GLN A 11 -7.55 5.75 19.55
N ALA A 12 -6.27 5.65 19.22
CA ALA A 12 -5.31 4.84 19.95
C ALA A 12 -5.11 5.38 21.37
N THR A 13 -4.88 4.45 22.30
CA THR A 13 -4.53 4.76 23.69
C THR A 13 -3.14 4.27 24.04
N LYS A 14 -2.46 4.95 24.97
CA LYS A 14 -1.19 4.47 25.54
C LYS A 14 -1.42 3.35 26.57
N SER A 15 -0.36 2.73 27.08
CA SER A 15 -0.41 1.63 28.06
C SER A 15 -1.23 1.92 29.33
N LYS A 16 -1.26 3.17 29.79
CA LYS A 16 -2.08 3.61 30.93
C LYS A 16 -3.53 4.02 30.54
N GLY A 17 -3.98 3.90 29.28
CA GLY A 17 -5.34 4.28 28.79
C GLY A 17 -5.67 5.74 28.37
N GLU A 18 -4.71 6.64 28.08
CA GLU A 18 -4.99 8.02 27.60
C GLU A 18 -4.90 8.03 26.08
N LEU A 19 -5.69 8.90 25.48
CA LEU A 19 -5.74 9.13 24.05
C LEU A 19 -4.40 9.65 23.49
N MET A 20 -3.94 9.05 22.40
CA MET A 20 -2.70 9.43 21.73
C MET A 20 -2.96 10.49 20.64
N TYR A 21 -2.05 11.46 20.55
CA TYR A 21 -2.06 12.52 19.56
C TYR A 21 -0.70 12.64 18.89
N ARG A 22 -0.69 13.05 17.62
CA ARG A 22 0.52 13.48 16.91
C ARG A 22 0.51 14.99 16.74
N VAL A 23 1.69 15.60 16.83
CA VAL A 23 1.87 17.01 16.44
C VAL A 23 1.92 17.09 14.92
N PHE A 24 1.16 18.02 14.35
CA PHE A 24 1.09 18.26 12.91
C PHE A 24 1.27 19.76 12.64
N TYR A 25 2.09 20.11 11.66
CA TYR A 25 2.42 21.51 11.32
C TYR A 25 1.82 21.87 9.95
N PRO A 26 0.55 22.31 9.88
CA PRO A 26 -0.05 22.72 8.63
C PRO A 26 0.64 23.97 8.07
N LYS A 27 0.95 23.96 6.77
CA LYS A 27 1.57 25.10 6.07
C LYS A 27 0.78 26.41 6.22
N TYR A 28 -0.56 26.35 6.21
CA TYR A 28 -1.42 27.54 6.32
C TYR A 28 -1.36 28.22 7.69
N ARG A 29 -0.85 27.53 8.73
CA ARG A 29 -0.66 28.11 10.06
C ARG A 29 0.77 28.58 10.32
N GLN A 30 1.57 28.75 9.27
CA GLN A 30 2.89 29.39 9.36
C GLN A 30 3.82 28.77 10.43
N GLY A 31 3.76 27.45 10.61
CA GLY A 31 4.59 26.73 11.58
C GLY A 31 3.97 26.55 12.96
N GLU A 32 2.73 26.99 13.19
CA GLU A 32 1.97 26.62 14.40
C GLU A 32 1.64 25.12 14.39
N GLY A 33 1.94 24.43 15.49
CA GLY A 33 1.65 23.00 15.66
C GLY A 33 0.21 22.77 16.14
N ILE A 34 -0.47 21.78 15.56
CA ILE A 34 -1.78 21.31 16.01
C ILE A 34 -1.71 19.84 16.44
N ALA A 35 -2.45 19.47 17.48
CA ALA A 35 -2.64 18.08 17.87
C ALA A 35 -3.67 17.39 16.96
N ARG A 36 -3.35 16.21 16.45
CA ARG A 36 -4.28 15.36 15.68
C ARG A 36 -4.40 13.97 16.32
N PRO A 37 -5.62 13.42 16.48
CA PRO A 37 -5.83 12.06 16.96
C PRO A 37 -5.02 11.04 16.16
N ILE A 38 -4.38 10.10 16.85
CA ILE A 38 -3.80 8.91 16.24
C ILE A 38 -4.86 7.81 16.32
N LYS A 39 -5.28 7.27 15.18
CA LYS A 39 -6.18 6.10 15.16
C LYS A 39 -5.38 4.82 15.47
N GLU A 40 -6.02 3.83 16.07
CA GLU A 40 -5.45 2.47 16.27
C GLU A 40 -4.92 1.88 14.98
N LYS A 41 -4.07 0.85 14.99
CA LYS A 41 -3.54 0.26 13.75
C LYS A 41 -4.67 -0.27 12.85
N ALA A 42 -4.47 -0.21 11.53
CA ALA A 42 -5.39 -0.85 10.59
C ALA A 42 -5.40 -2.37 10.81
N THR A 43 -6.57 -2.97 10.67
CA THR A 43 -6.74 -4.42 10.57
C THR A 43 -7.19 -4.77 9.17
N PHE A 44 -6.97 -6.02 8.81
CA PHE A 44 -7.40 -6.59 7.53
C PHE A 44 -8.00 -7.97 7.76
N GLN A 45 -8.63 -8.19 8.93
CA GLN A 45 -9.19 -9.49 9.31
C GLN A 45 -10.26 -9.93 8.31
N TYR A 46 -11.02 -8.97 7.77
CA TYR A 46 -11.99 -9.24 6.70
C TYR A 46 -11.37 -9.94 5.48
N VAL A 47 -10.06 -9.82 5.22
CA VAL A 47 -9.38 -10.53 4.13
C VAL A 47 -9.31 -12.01 4.44
N ASP A 48 -8.94 -12.35 5.67
CA ASP A 48 -8.87 -13.74 6.14
C ASP A 48 -10.27 -14.36 6.12
N ASP A 49 -11.29 -13.65 6.64
CA ASP A 49 -12.69 -14.09 6.62
C ASP A 49 -13.20 -14.34 5.19
N ILE A 50 -12.84 -13.46 4.24
CA ILE A 50 -13.23 -13.64 2.82
C ILE A 50 -12.51 -14.83 2.21
N LEU A 51 -11.23 -15.03 2.51
CA LEU A 51 -10.47 -16.16 1.98
C LEU A 51 -11.04 -17.48 2.51
N GLU A 52 -11.33 -17.55 3.80
CA GLU A 52 -11.99 -18.70 4.43
C GLU A 52 -13.33 -18.98 3.76
N LEU A 53 -14.21 -17.97 3.66
CA LEU A 53 -15.50 -18.10 2.97
C LEU A 53 -15.37 -18.62 1.53
N VAL A 54 -14.40 -18.09 0.78
CA VAL A 54 -14.19 -18.47 -0.63
C VAL A 54 -13.72 -19.91 -0.74
N PHE A 55 -12.76 -20.34 0.08
CA PHE A 55 -12.25 -21.71 0.01
C PHE A 55 -13.16 -22.74 0.66
N GLU A 56 -13.90 -22.37 1.71
CA GLU A 56 -14.79 -23.28 2.40
C GLU A 56 -16.16 -23.38 1.74
N GLU A 57 -16.76 -22.31 1.22
CA GLU A 57 -18.12 -22.35 0.69
C GLU A 57 -18.19 -22.31 -0.85
N VAL A 58 -17.25 -21.65 -1.52
CA VAL A 58 -17.31 -21.42 -2.98
C VAL A 58 -16.46 -22.43 -3.75
N PHE A 59 -15.26 -22.74 -3.25
CA PHE A 59 -14.28 -23.61 -3.90
C PHE A 59 -13.95 -24.84 -3.06
N HIS A 60 -14.97 -25.60 -2.67
CA HIS A 60 -14.88 -26.83 -1.88
C HIS A 60 -13.80 -27.83 -2.38
N ASP A 61 -13.57 -27.92 -3.69
CA ASP A 61 -12.45 -28.66 -4.28
C ASP A 61 -11.60 -27.76 -5.19
N PRO A 62 -10.48 -27.21 -4.67
CA PRO A 62 -9.57 -26.39 -5.44
C PRO A 62 -8.93 -27.14 -6.62
N ALA A 63 -8.83 -28.48 -6.55
CA ALA A 63 -8.14 -29.28 -7.56
C ALA A 63 -8.85 -29.23 -8.93
N SER A 64 -10.18 -29.12 -8.91
CA SER A 64 -11.01 -29.04 -10.12
C SER A 64 -10.66 -27.85 -11.03
N TYR A 65 -10.13 -26.75 -10.49
CA TYR A 65 -9.81 -25.53 -11.24
C TYR A 65 -8.35 -25.44 -11.69
N VAL A 66 -7.48 -26.35 -11.21
CA VAL A 66 -6.04 -26.28 -11.49
C VAL A 66 -5.74 -26.39 -12.98
N GLN A 67 -6.44 -27.27 -13.69
CA GLN A 67 -6.28 -27.43 -15.13
C GLN A 67 -6.69 -26.17 -15.89
N GLU A 68 -7.81 -25.55 -15.52
CA GLU A 68 -8.29 -24.32 -16.14
C GLU A 68 -7.36 -23.13 -15.86
N MET A 69 -6.82 -23.02 -14.63
CA MET A 69 -5.83 -21.99 -14.29
C MET A 69 -4.54 -22.12 -15.08
N GLN A 70 -4.07 -23.35 -15.33
CA GLN A 70 -2.88 -23.61 -16.14
C GLN A 70 -3.06 -23.21 -17.62
N MET A 71 -4.30 -23.16 -18.10
CA MET A 71 -4.61 -22.73 -19.46
C MET A 71 -4.58 -21.20 -19.64
N ILE A 72 -4.54 -20.42 -18.54
CA ILE A 72 -4.50 -18.96 -18.60
C ILE A 72 -3.08 -18.52 -19.03
N PRO A 73 -2.93 -17.83 -20.17
CA PRO A 73 -1.63 -17.37 -20.63
C PRO A 73 -1.10 -16.30 -19.68
N ILE A 74 0.13 -16.48 -19.19
CA ILE A 74 0.81 -15.50 -18.35
C ILE A 74 1.26 -14.34 -19.24
N PRO A 75 0.80 -13.10 -19.00
CA PRO A 75 1.24 -11.96 -19.79
C PRO A 75 2.74 -11.71 -19.56
N PRO A 76 3.48 -11.23 -20.58
CA PRO A 76 4.86 -10.83 -20.39
C PRO A 76 4.94 -9.71 -19.33
N PRO A 77 6.05 -9.60 -18.57
CA PRO A 77 6.27 -8.49 -17.65
C PRO A 77 6.04 -7.14 -18.34
N LEU A 78 5.44 -6.16 -17.66
CA LEU A 78 5.20 -4.83 -18.22
C LEU A 78 6.49 -4.18 -18.77
N SER A 79 7.63 -4.47 -18.16
CA SER A 79 8.93 -3.96 -18.61
C SER A 79 9.49 -4.65 -19.86
N THR A 80 8.83 -5.68 -20.39
CA THR A 80 9.29 -6.39 -21.59
C THR A 80 9.23 -5.48 -22.82
N GLU A 81 8.30 -4.53 -22.85
CA GLU A 81 8.15 -3.55 -23.92
C GLU A 81 9.16 -2.39 -23.82
N HIS A 82 9.93 -2.32 -22.72
CA HIS A 82 10.83 -1.20 -22.45
C HIS A 82 12.29 -1.66 -22.40
N SER A 83 13.13 -1.06 -23.24
CA SER A 83 14.58 -1.18 -23.09
C SER A 83 15.03 -0.43 -21.84
N ARG A 84 15.79 -1.10 -20.96
CA ARG A 84 16.45 -0.42 -19.84
C ARG A 84 17.77 0.17 -20.34
N PRO A 85 18.01 1.48 -20.14
CA PRO A 85 19.32 2.05 -20.41
C PRO A 85 20.37 1.39 -19.51
N ASP A 86 21.60 1.33 -20.00
CA ASP A 86 22.77 0.90 -19.23
C ASP A 86 23.03 1.86 -18.06
N LYS A 87 23.74 1.34 -17.05
CA LYS A 87 23.98 2.08 -15.82
C LYS A 87 24.76 3.37 -16.10
N GLU A 88 25.74 3.32 -16.98
CA GLU A 88 26.58 4.47 -17.33
C GLU A 88 25.74 5.59 -17.96
N THR A 89 24.85 5.28 -18.89
CA THR A 89 23.91 6.24 -19.50
C THR A 89 22.98 6.88 -18.47
N VAL A 90 22.44 6.10 -17.53
CA VAL A 90 21.58 6.63 -16.46
C VAL A 90 22.35 7.61 -15.55
N VAL A 91 23.59 7.27 -15.19
CA VAL A 91 24.44 8.12 -14.35
C VAL A 91 24.83 9.40 -15.06
N ALA A 92 25.21 9.33 -16.34
CA ALA A 92 25.60 10.50 -17.13
C ALA A 92 24.44 11.49 -17.34
N GLY A 93 23.21 11.00 -17.49
CA GLY A 93 22.01 11.82 -17.64
C GLY A 93 21.43 12.36 -16.33
N PHE A 94 22.00 12.01 -15.17
CA PHE A 94 21.43 12.40 -13.88
C PHE A 94 21.69 13.87 -13.54
N VAL A 95 20.63 14.68 -13.63
CA VAL A 95 20.64 16.10 -13.26
C VAL A 95 19.98 16.28 -11.90
N SER A 96 20.64 17.00 -11.00
CA SER A 96 20.10 17.36 -9.69
C SER A 96 20.45 18.80 -9.32
N ARG A 97 19.85 19.32 -8.25
CA ARG A 97 20.26 20.62 -7.68
C ARG A 97 21.73 20.70 -7.27
N PHE A 98 22.37 19.55 -7.04
CA PHE A 98 23.79 19.45 -6.68
C PHE A 98 24.67 18.97 -7.86
N ASN A 99 24.06 18.73 -9.03
CA ASN A 99 24.74 18.35 -10.27
C ASN A 99 23.92 18.85 -11.48
N PRO A 100 23.97 20.15 -11.80
CA PRO A 100 23.24 20.71 -12.94
C PRO A 100 23.81 20.21 -14.27
N ALA A 101 22.98 20.15 -15.31
CA ALA A 101 23.43 19.82 -16.67
C ALA A 101 24.45 20.86 -17.16
N PRO A 102 25.47 20.47 -17.95
CA PRO A 102 26.36 21.42 -18.59
C PRO A 102 25.58 22.33 -19.55
N VAL A 103 25.86 23.62 -19.48
CA VAL A 103 25.25 24.70 -20.31
C VAL A 103 25.90 24.75 -21.67
#